data_AF-A0A4Q3BV35-F1
#
_entry.id   AF-A0A4Q3BV35-F1
#
_cell.length_a   1.000
_cell.length_b   1.000
_cell.length_c   1.000
_cell.angle_alpha   90.00
_cell.angle_beta   90.00
_cell.angle_gamma   90.00
#
_symmetry.space_group_name_H-M   'P 1'
#
loop_
_entity.id
_entity.type
_entity.pdbx_description
1 polymer ?
#
loop_
_entity_poly.entity_id
_entity_poly.type
_entity_poly.pdbx_seq_one_letter_code
_entity_poly.pdbx_strand_id
1 'polypeptide(L)'
;MILVNWILGLQLLGAIFLLAGFIQKRYPPKEINSLYGYRTTRSMKDQQHWDEGNKYSTQFMLNCGWVLLVAGILLSIALNYFDIDPKLKAWLQVALVVAGSVVVVIVLFTKTEKHLKDTFNDI
;
A
#
# COMPACT_ATOMS: atom_id res chain seq x y z
N MET A 1 -9.28 24.01 9.62
CA MET A 1 -8.18 23.84 8.63
C MET A 1 -6.99 23.05 9.18
N ILE A 2 -6.63 23.18 10.47
CA ILE A 2 -5.54 22.41 11.09
C ILE A 2 -5.80 20.90 11.09
N LEU A 3 -7.00 20.45 11.49
CA LEU A 3 -7.35 19.02 11.58
C LEU A 3 -7.23 18.28 10.24
N VAL A 4 -7.57 18.98 9.15
CA VAL A 4 -7.53 18.45 7.79
C VAL A 4 -6.11 18.05 7.41
N ASN A 5 -5.10 18.82 7.81
CA ASN A 5 -3.70 18.54 7.49
C ASN A 5 -3.13 17.34 8.26
N TRP A 6 -3.71 17.01 9.42
CA TRP A 6 -3.31 15.84 10.22
C TRP A 6 -3.95 14.54 9.73
N ILE A 7 -5.13 14.66 9.09
CA ILE A 7 -5.89 13.51 8.58
C ILE A 7 -5.57 13.26 7.10
N LEU A 8 -5.48 14.31 6.27
CA LEU A 8 -5.21 14.20 4.84
C LEU A 8 -3.70 14.23 4.59
N GLY A 9 -3.11 13.06 4.38
CA GLY A 9 -1.69 12.91 4.07
C GLY A 9 -1.29 11.45 3.85
N LEU A 10 -0.01 11.20 3.61
CA LEU A 10 0.52 9.85 3.39
C LEU A 10 0.23 8.90 4.56
N GLN A 11 0.06 9.45 5.76
CA GLN A 11 -0.31 8.68 6.95
C GLN A 11 -1.68 8.01 6.84
N LEU A 12 -2.63 8.63 6.14
CA LEU A 12 -3.94 8.03 5.88
C LEU A 12 -3.83 6.86 4.91
N LEU A 13 -3.05 7.03 3.84
CA LEU A 13 -2.76 5.95 2.91
C LEU A 13 -2.06 4.79 3.63
N GLY A 14 -1.09 5.09 4.50
CA GLY A 14 -0.41 4.11 5.34
C GLY A 14 -1.37 3.36 6.26
N ALA A 15 -2.28 4.06 6.94
CA ALA A 15 -3.29 3.45 7.80
C ALA A 15 -4.25 2.53 7.03
N ILE A 16 -4.68 2.92 5.82
CA ILE A 16 -5.52 2.09 4.95
C ILE A 16 -4.78 0.81 4.55
N PHE A 17 -3.50 0.92 4.15
CA PHE A 17 -2.66 -0.22 3.79
C PHE A 17 -2.45 -1.16 4.98
N LEU A 18 -2.18 -0.62 6.17
CA LEU A 18 -2.08 -1.42 7.39
C LEU A 18 -3.39 -2.15 7.68
N LEU A 19 -4.53 -1.45 7.66
CA LEU A 19 -5.83 -2.05 7.92
C LEU A 19 -6.14 -3.18 6.93
N ALA A 20 -6.01 -2.92 5.63
CA ALA A 20 -6.22 -3.92 4.58
C ALA A 20 -5.26 -5.11 4.74
N GLY A 21 -3.98 -4.85 5.00
CA GLY A 21 -2.97 -5.89 5.24
C GLY A 21 -3.24 -6.71 6.49
N PHE A 22 -3.72 -6.10 7.58
CA PHE A 22 -4.10 -6.83 8.78
C PHE A 22 -5.33 -7.70 8.55
N ILE A 23 -6.34 -7.18 7.85
CA ILE A 23 -7.53 -7.96 7.47
C ILE A 23 -7.11 -9.17 6.63
N GLN A 24 -6.28 -8.97 5.59
CA GLN A 24 -5.84 -10.05 4.72
C GLN A 24 -4.89 -11.03 5.40
N LYS A 25 -4.05 -10.56 6.33
CA LYS A 25 -3.22 -11.45 7.15
C LYS A 25 -4.06 -12.30 8.10
N ARG A 26 -5.14 -11.74 8.65
CA ARG A 26 -6.03 -12.43 9.61
C ARG A 26 -7.06 -13.34 8.94
N TYR A 27 -7.50 -12.97 7.75
CA TYR A 27 -8.50 -13.66 6.95
C TYR A 27 -7.96 -13.83 5.52
N PRO A 28 -6.91 -14.63 5.31
CA PRO A 28 -6.32 -14.79 3.99
C PRO A 28 -7.34 -15.41 3.02
N PRO A 29 -7.29 -15.04 1.73
CA PRO A 29 -8.10 -15.69 0.72
C PRO A 29 -7.65 -17.14 0.56
N LYS A 30 -8.49 -18.09 0.96
CA LYS A 30 -8.11 -19.51 1.05
C LYS A 30 -8.16 -20.26 -0.28
N GLU A 31 -8.98 -19.79 -1.21
CA GLU A 31 -9.21 -20.44 -2.50
C GLU A 31 -9.16 -19.40 -3.60
N ILE A 32 -8.71 -19.81 -4.79
CA ILE A 32 -8.66 -18.97 -5.98
C ILE A 32 -10.07 -18.47 -6.30
N ASN A 33 -10.24 -17.15 -6.32
CA ASN A 33 -11.52 -16.54 -6.61
C ASN A 33 -11.35 -15.17 -7.26
N SER A 34 -12.42 -14.66 -7.86
CA SER A 34 -12.43 -13.39 -8.59
C SER A 34 -12.78 -12.17 -7.75
N LEU A 35 -12.99 -12.29 -6.43
CA LEU A 35 -13.46 -11.19 -5.58
C LEU A 35 -12.38 -10.65 -4.62
N TYR A 36 -11.59 -11.54 -4.04
CA TYR A 36 -10.73 -11.24 -2.90
C TYR A 36 -9.33 -11.84 -3.05
N GLY A 37 -8.31 -11.02 -2.77
CA GLY A 37 -6.90 -11.39 -2.87
C GLY A 37 -6.15 -10.70 -4.01
N TYR A 38 -4.86 -10.98 -4.07
CA TYR A 38 -3.96 -10.62 -5.17
C TYR A 38 -4.22 -11.59 -6.34
N ARG A 39 -4.70 -11.06 -7.46
CA ARG A 39 -5.38 -11.80 -8.54
C ARG A 39 -4.76 -11.52 -9.91
N THR A 40 -3.48 -11.78 -10.05
CA THR A 40 -2.80 -11.77 -11.35
C THR A 40 -2.80 -13.16 -11.99
N THR A 41 -2.58 -13.22 -13.30
CA THR A 41 -2.49 -14.49 -14.05
C THR A 41 -1.52 -15.48 -13.40
N ARG A 42 -0.35 -15.01 -12.93
CA ARG A 42 0.63 -15.87 -12.27
C ARG A 42 0.14 -16.35 -10.91
N SER A 43 -0.40 -15.45 -10.07
CA SER A 43 -0.91 -15.83 -8.74
C SER A 43 -2.12 -16.77 -8.78
N MET A 44 -2.92 -16.75 -9.85
CA MET A 44 -4.12 -17.59 -9.97
C MET A 44 -3.89 -18.91 -10.70
N LYS A 45 -2.64 -19.25 -11.02
CA LYS A 45 -2.28 -20.44 -11.80
C LYS A 45 -2.66 -21.75 -11.09
N ASP A 46 -2.32 -21.85 -9.82
CA ASP A 46 -2.67 -22.95 -8.93
C ASP A 46 -2.65 -22.47 -7.46
N GLN A 47 -3.05 -23.35 -6.54
CA GLN A 47 -3.19 -23.00 -5.13
C GLN A 47 -1.84 -22.59 -4.48
N GLN A 48 -0.71 -23.13 -4.93
CA GLN A 48 0.60 -22.76 -4.38
C GLN A 48 0.98 -21.33 -4.78
N HIS A 49 0.73 -20.95 -6.03
CA HIS A 49 0.95 -19.58 -6.51
C HIS A 49 0.00 -18.60 -5.83
N TRP A 50 -1.23 -19.04 -5.57
CA TRP A 50 -2.25 -18.25 -4.90
C TRP A 50 -1.87 -17.93 -3.46
N ASP A 51 -1.50 -18.96 -2.70
CA ASP A 51 -1.11 -18.84 -1.30
C ASP A 51 0.14 -17.95 -1.16
N GLU A 52 1.16 -18.19 -1.99
CA GLU A 52 2.41 -17.41 -1.93
C GLU A 52 2.22 -15.97 -2.40
N GLY A 53 1.45 -15.74 -3.47
CA GLY A 53 1.17 -14.40 -3.99
C GLY A 53 0.39 -13.55 -2.99
N ASN A 54 -0.63 -14.13 -2.36
CA ASN A 54 -1.41 -13.46 -1.33
C ASN A 54 -0.60 -13.23 -0.05
N LYS A 55 0.24 -14.18 0.37
CA LYS A 55 1.14 -14.01 1.51
C LYS A 55 2.16 -12.88 1.27
N TYR A 56 2.85 -12.89 0.13
CA TYR A 56 3.86 -11.89 -0.20
C TYR A 56 3.24 -10.48 -0.31
N SER A 57 2.19 -10.33 -1.11
CA SER A 57 1.50 -9.03 -1.29
C SER A 57 0.94 -8.49 0.02
N THR A 58 0.38 -9.34 0.88
CA THR A 58 -0.10 -8.93 2.22
C THR A 58 1.05 -8.40 3.08
N GLN A 59 2.18 -9.11 3.12
CA GLN A 59 3.34 -8.67 3.89
C GLN A 59 3.95 -7.38 3.31
N PHE A 60 3.99 -7.26 1.99
CA PHE A 60 4.45 -6.06 1.29
C PHE A 60 3.57 -4.85 1.62
N MET A 61 2.25 -5.02 1.58
CA MET A 61 1.26 -4.00 1.94
C MET A 61 1.44 -3.53 3.40
N LEU A 62 1.66 -4.44 4.35
CA LEU A 62 1.95 -4.09 5.74
C LEU A 62 3.25 -3.27 5.88
N ASN A 63 4.32 -3.69 5.19
CA ASN A 63 5.60 -2.98 5.22
C ASN A 63 5.47 -1.56 4.65
N CYS A 64 4.83 -1.42 3.48
CA CYS A 64 4.54 -0.12 2.87
C CYS A 64 3.63 0.73 3.77
N GLY A 65 2.63 0.12 4.41
CA GLY A 65 1.73 0.80 5.33
C GLY A 65 2.47 1.50 6.47
N TRP A 66 3.42 0.80 7.11
CA TRP A 66 4.25 1.39 8.17
C TRP A 66 5.17 2.51 7.66
N VAL A 67 5.82 2.30 6.52
CA VAL A 67 6.69 3.32 5.91
C VAL A 67 5.91 4.59 5.60
N LEU A 68 4.75 4.46 4.96
CA LEU A 68 3.87 5.58 4.62
C LEU A 68 3.31 6.27 5.86
N LEU A 69 2.96 5.50 6.91
CA LEU A 69 2.45 6.04 8.17
C LEU A 69 3.48 6.95 8.83
N VAL A 70 4.70 6.45 9.02
CA VAL A 70 5.79 7.21 9.65
C VAL A 70 6.20 8.39 8.78
N ALA A 71 6.39 8.18 7.48
CA ALA A 71 6.77 9.25 6.55
C ALA A 71 5.72 10.36 6.49
N GLY A 72 4.43 10.02 6.48
CA GLY A 72 3.34 10.99 6.46
C GLY A 72 3.26 11.85 7.72
N ILE A 73 3.46 11.23 8.90
CA ILE A 73 3.50 11.96 10.18
C ILE A 73 4.70 12.93 10.19
N LEU A 74 5.90 12.44 9.85
CA LEU A 74 7.10 13.28 9.81
C LEU A 74 6.98 14.44 8.83
N LEU A 75 6.44 14.19 7.64
CA LEU A 75 6.21 15.23 6.64
C LEU A 75 5.17 16.25 7.12
N SER A 76 4.09 15.80 7.76
CA SER A 76 3.05 16.70 8.28
C SER A 76 3.61 17.62 9.38
N ILE A 77 4.47 17.09 10.26
CA ILE A 77 5.22 17.86 11.26
C ILE A 77 6.12 18.88 10.56
N ALA A 78 6.97 18.45 9.63
CA ALA A 78 7.89 19.32 8.89
C ALA A 78 7.15 20.47 8.18
N LEU A 79 6.07 20.17 7.46
CA LEU A 79 5.25 21.18 6.78
C LEU A 79 4.52 22.14 7.73
N ASN A 80 4.37 21.82 9.03
CA ASN A 80 3.80 22.74 10.02
C ASN A 80 4.85 23.73 10.56
N TYR A 81 6.15 23.46 10.39
CA TYR A 81 7.21 24.39 10.79
C TYR A 81 7.43 25.51 9.76
N PHE A 82 6.99 25.32 8.51
CA PHE A 82 7.10 26.32 7.46
C PHE A 82 5.83 27.16 7.37
N ASP A 83 5.99 28.47 7.21
CA ASP A 83 4.90 29.41 6.99
C ASP A 83 4.43 29.37 5.52
N ILE A 84 3.72 28.29 5.18
CA ILE A 84 3.16 28.04 3.85
C ILE A 84 1.67 28.34 3.88
N ASP A 85 1.15 28.95 2.81
CA ASP A 85 -0.29 29.14 2.64
C ASP A 85 -1.06 27.82 2.90
N PRO A 86 -2.08 27.83 3.78
CA PRO A 86 -2.77 26.61 4.17
C PRO A 86 -3.47 25.87 3.02
N LYS A 87 -3.94 26.58 1.98
CA LYS A 87 -4.56 25.94 0.82
C LYS A 87 -3.51 25.24 -0.03
N LEU A 88 -2.36 25.89 -0.26
CA LEU A 88 -1.23 25.28 -0.96
C LEU A 88 -0.74 24.01 -0.25
N LYS A 89 -0.62 24.06 1.09
CA LYS A 89 -0.25 22.90 1.89
C LYS A 89 -1.23 21.72 1.73
N ALA A 90 -2.54 21.99 1.78
CA ALA A 90 -3.56 20.95 1.60
C ALA A 90 -3.47 20.31 0.20
N TRP A 91 -3.32 21.12 -0.86
CA TRP A 91 -3.15 20.61 -2.23
C TRP A 91 -1.88 19.78 -2.39
N LEU A 92 -0.77 20.21 -1.78
CA LEU A 92 0.47 19.45 -1.79
C LEU A 92 0.31 18.09 -1.11
N GLN A 93 -0.37 18.02 0.04
CA GLN A 93 -0.65 16.75 0.71
C GLN A 93 -1.51 15.81 -0.14
N VAL A 94 -2.56 16.34 -0.78
CA VAL A 94 -3.42 15.55 -1.69
C VAL A 94 -2.62 15.03 -2.88
N ALA A 95 -1.80 15.87 -3.51
CA ALA A 95 -0.97 15.46 -4.64
C ALA A 95 0.00 14.34 -4.25
N LEU A 96 0.61 14.43 -3.06
CA LEU A 96 1.49 13.38 -2.54
C LEU A 96 0.77 12.08 -2.25
N VAL A 97 -0.46 12.12 -1.73
CA VAL A 97 -1.27 10.91 -1.52
C VAL A 97 -1.59 10.22 -2.84
N VAL A 98 -2.00 10.98 -3.86
CA VAL A 98 -2.30 10.44 -5.19
C VAL A 98 -1.05 9.87 -5.84
N ALA A 99 0.06 10.60 -5.83
CA ALA A 99 1.32 10.11 -6.39
C ALA A 99 1.83 8.87 -5.64
N GLY A 100 1.78 8.90 -4.30
CA GLY A 100 2.20 7.80 -3.44
C GLY A 100 1.37 6.55 -3.64
N SER A 101 0.05 6.67 -3.80
CA SER A 101 -0.83 5.51 -4.03
C SER A 101 -0.53 4.83 -5.36
N VAL A 102 -0.34 5.60 -6.44
CA VAL A 102 0.04 5.08 -7.76
C VAL A 102 1.39 4.36 -7.68
N VAL A 103 2.40 4.99 -7.08
CA VAL A 103 3.74 4.40 -6.93
C VAL A 103 3.68 3.09 -6.15
N VAL A 104 3.01 3.07 -5.00
CA VAL A 104 2.94 1.88 -4.15
C VAL A 104 2.20 0.73 -4.83
N VAL A 105 1.11 1.02 -5.56
CA VAL A 105 0.39 0.00 -6.34
C VAL A 105 1.32 -0.60 -7.41
N ILE A 106 1.99 0.22 -8.22
CA ILE A 106 2.92 -0.25 -9.25
C ILE A 106 4.03 -1.10 -8.63
N VAL A 107 4.64 -0.64 -7.53
CA VAL A 107 5.70 -1.38 -6.85
C VAL A 107 5.17 -2.69 -6.26
N LEU A 108 3.99 -2.71 -5.65
CA LEU A 108 3.39 -3.92 -5.10
C LEU A 108 3.17 -4.98 -6.19
N PHE A 109 2.60 -4.60 -7.34
CA PHE A 109 2.40 -5.52 -8.45
C PHE A 109 3.74 -6.03 -9.01
N THR A 110 4.65 -5.12 -9.34
CA THR A 110 5.96 -5.51 -9.93
C THR A 110 6.79 -6.39 -8.99
N LYS A 111 6.80 -6.09 -7.68
CA LYS A 111 7.52 -6.90 -6.69
C LYS A 111 6.86 -8.26 -6.47
N THR A 112 5.54 -8.31 -6.37
CA THR A 112 4.83 -9.57 -6.17
C THR A 112 4.95 -10.48 -7.39
N GLU A 113 4.76 -9.93 -8.61
CA GLU A 113 4.96 -10.70 -9.85
C GLU A 113 6.38 -11.21 -9.98
N LYS A 114 7.38 -10.39 -9.69
CA LYS A 114 8.79 -10.80 -9.72
C LYS A 114 9.05 -11.91 -8.70
N HIS A 115 8.58 -11.75 -7.47
CA HIS A 115 8.72 -12.77 -6.42
C HIS A 115 8.11 -14.12 -6.84
N LEU A 116 6.90 -14.10 -7.41
CA LEU A 116 6.28 -15.31 -7.93
C LEU A 116 7.09 -15.94 -9.08
N LYS A 117 7.62 -15.11 -10.00
CA LYS A 117 8.49 -15.60 -11.09
C LYS A 117 9.71 -16.33 -10.54
N ASP A 118 10.40 -15.68 -9.61
CA ASP A 118 11.66 -16.17 -9.05
C ASP A 118 11.43 -17.41 -8.16
N THR A 119 10.28 -17.49 -7.48
CA THR A 119 9.91 -18.60 -6.60
C THR A 119 9.54 -19.88 -7.37
N PHE A 120 8.77 -19.75 -8.46
CA PHE A 120 8.25 -20.90 -9.21
C PHE A 120 8.99 -21.16 -10.53
N ASN A 121 10.02 -20.37 -10.86
CA ASN A 121 10.75 -20.43 -12.13
C ASN A 121 9.83 -20.38 -13.36
N ASP A 122 8.75 -19.62 -13.26
CA ASP A 122 7.82 -19.41 -14.37
C ASP A 122 8.51 -18.64 -15.50
N ILE A 123 8.33 -19.11 -16.74
CA ILE A 123 8.83 -18.46 -17.96
C ILE A 123 8.19 -17.08 -18.12
#